data_AF-V5GE31-F1
#
_entry.id   AF-V5GE31-F1
#
_cell.length_a   1.000
_cell.length_b   1.000
_cell.length_c   1.000
_cell.angle_alpha   90.00
_cell.angle_beta   90.00
_cell.angle_gamma   90.00
#
_symmetry.space_group_name_H-M   'P 1'
#
loop_
_entity.id
_entity.type
_entity.pdbx_description
1 polymer ?
#
loop_
_entity_poly.entity_id
_entity_poly.type
_entity_poly.pdbx_seq_one_letter_code
_entity_poly.pdbx_strand_id
1 'polypeptide(L)'
;MDKAQISAVLQILKKYNLKGTEDFLRKEANFADNVDDHVLQQDSSVNSVLTGYKSDGDPETYEASYLELKYFVEGTLDIYKHELGTILYPVFVHMYLELVYNGHTEKAISLMKKFGPEQDSYYQDDLRKLALVIKRDHMNGNELADTFKSNQFIIRISRDT
;
A
#
# COMPACT_ATOMS: atom_id res chain seq x y z
N MET A 1 -15.33 12.56 10.89
CA MET A 1 -15.45 11.10 11.07
C MET A 1 -16.79 10.68 10.54
N ASP A 2 -16.82 9.64 9.73
CA ASP A 2 -18.06 9.09 9.19
C ASP A 2 -18.84 8.37 10.31
N LYS A 3 -20.17 8.50 10.35
CA LYS A 3 -21.03 7.85 11.35
C LYS A 3 -20.90 6.33 11.29
N ALA A 4 -20.60 5.80 10.10
CA ALA A 4 -20.31 4.38 9.88
C ALA A 4 -19.00 3.93 10.57
N GLN A 5 -17.97 4.77 10.57
CA GLN A 5 -16.69 4.47 11.22
C GLN A 5 -16.82 4.41 12.74
N ILE A 6 -17.54 5.36 13.34
CA ILE A 6 -17.79 5.39 14.78
C ILE A 6 -18.58 4.15 15.23
N SER A 7 -19.58 3.72 14.45
CA SER A 7 -20.35 2.50 14.75
C SER A 7 -19.49 1.24 14.68
N ALA A 8 -18.56 1.14 13.73
CA ALA A 8 -17.63 0.01 13.64
C ALA A 8 -16.66 -0.04 14.82
N VAL A 9 -16.17 1.12 15.28
CA VAL A 9 -15.29 1.22 16.45
C VAL A 9 -16.04 0.79 17.73
N LEU A 10 -17.30 1.22 17.92
CA LEU A 10 -18.12 0.78 19.05
C LEU A 10 -18.34 -0.75 19.05
N GLN A 11 -18.57 -1.35 17.87
CA GLN A 11 -18.70 -2.80 17.74
C GLN A 11 -17.41 -3.55 18.14
N ILE A 12 -16.24 -2.99 17.82
CA ILE A 12 -14.95 -3.54 18.24
C ILE A 12 -14.77 -3.40 19.75
N LEU A 13 -15.06 -2.24 20.34
CA LEU A 13 -14.95 -2.03 21.79
C LEU A 13 -15.84 -3.01 22.57
N LYS A 14 -17.06 -3.27 22.08
CA LYS A 14 -17.97 -4.28 22.63
C LYS A 14 -17.39 -5.69 22.50
N LYS A 15 -16.80 -6.05 21.35
CA LYS A 15 -16.15 -7.36 21.12
C LYS A 15 -14.98 -7.61 22.07
N TYR A 16 -14.19 -6.58 22.37
CA TYR A 16 -13.04 -6.67 23.27
C TYR A 16 -13.37 -6.30 24.74
N ASN A 17 -14.66 -6.12 25.07
CA ASN A 17 -15.17 -5.86 26.42
C ASN A 17 -14.59 -4.60 27.09
N LEU A 18 -14.28 -3.57 26.31
CA LEU A 18 -13.68 -2.31 26.74
C LEU A 18 -14.75 -1.27 27.11
N LYS A 19 -15.55 -1.56 28.15
CA LYS A 19 -16.72 -0.75 28.55
C LYS A 19 -16.41 0.72 28.82
N GLY A 20 -15.30 1.01 29.51
CA GLY A 20 -14.94 2.40 29.84
C GLY A 20 -14.74 3.25 28.59
N THR A 21 -14.02 2.73 27.60
CA THR A 21 -13.76 3.44 26.34
C THR A 21 -15.01 3.56 25.46
N GLU A 22 -15.88 2.56 25.50
CA GLU A 22 -17.19 2.59 24.82
C GLU A 22 -18.05 3.74 25.34
N ASP A 23 -18.18 3.88 26.67
CA ASP A 23 -19.00 4.92 27.30
C ASP A 23 -18.49 6.33 26.99
N PHE A 24 -17.16 6.53 26.99
CA PHE A 24 -16.55 7.80 26.60
C PHE A 24 -16.82 8.14 25.14
N LEU A 25 -16.58 7.20 24.23
CA LEU A 25 -16.77 7.43 22.79
C LEU A 25 -18.24 7.68 22.45
N ARG A 26 -19.17 6.98 23.11
CA ARG A 26 -20.61 7.16 22.93
C ARG A 26 -21.08 8.55 23.36
N LYS A 27 -20.51 9.06 24.47
CA LYS A 27 -20.80 10.39 24.99
C LYS A 27 -20.24 11.49 24.08
N GLU A 28 -19.04 11.32 23.54
CA GLU A 28 -18.43 12.29 22.63
C GLU A 28 -19.08 12.30 21.23
N ALA A 29 -19.58 11.16 20.75
CA ALA A 29 -20.17 11.04 19.42
C ALA A 29 -21.64 11.49 19.32
N ASN A 30 -22.27 11.94 20.42
CA ASN A 30 -23.71 12.27 20.49
C ASN A 30 -24.62 11.18 19.87
N PHE A 31 -24.23 9.91 20.00
CA PHE A 31 -24.95 8.79 19.40
C PHE A 31 -26.17 8.48 20.29
N ALA A 32 -27.33 9.04 19.94
CA ALA A 32 -28.58 8.87 20.67
C ALA A 32 -28.92 7.38 20.85
N ASP A 33 -29.47 7.07 22.02
CA ASP A 33 -29.72 5.74 22.60
C ASP A 33 -30.83 4.95 21.89
N ASN A 34 -30.75 4.80 20.56
CA ASN A 34 -31.66 3.97 19.77
C ASN A 34 -30.91 3.37 18.58
N VAL A 35 -30.06 2.38 18.85
CA VAL A 35 -29.74 1.39 17.82
C VAL A 35 -30.21 0.06 18.32
N ASP A 36 -31.38 -0.32 17.79
CA ASP A 36 -31.94 -1.65 17.82
C ASP A 36 -30.83 -2.71 17.78
N ASP A 37 -30.94 -3.65 18.72
CA ASP A 37 -30.10 -4.84 18.90
C ASP A 37 -30.13 -5.80 17.69
N HIS A 38 -30.73 -5.40 16.57
CA HIS A 38 -31.02 -6.23 15.40
C HIS A 38 -30.08 -6.03 14.20
N VAL A 39 -29.07 -5.15 14.26
CA VAL A 39 -28.05 -4.96 13.20
C VAL A 39 -26.74 -5.73 13.51
N LEU A 40 -26.82 -6.80 14.31
CA LEU A 40 -25.66 -7.53 14.85
C LEU A 40 -24.99 -8.53 13.91
N GLN A 41 -25.23 -8.48 12.60
CA GLN A 41 -24.57 -9.37 11.62
C GLN A 41 -24.10 -8.62 10.37
N GLN A 42 -23.16 -7.71 10.53
CA GLN A 42 -22.29 -7.32 9.41
C GLN A 42 -20.83 -7.24 9.87
N ASP A 43 -20.18 -8.40 10.01
CA ASP A 43 -18.72 -8.51 10.03
C ASP A 43 -18.06 -7.87 8.78
N SER A 44 -18.83 -7.64 7.70
CA SER A 44 -18.36 -6.95 6.50
C SER A 44 -18.10 -5.46 6.74
N SER A 45 -18.84 -4.81 7.65
CA SER A 45 -18.73 -3.36 7.88
C SER A 45 -17.47 -3.03 8.69
N VAL A 46 -17.15 -3.84 9.70
CA VAL A 46 -15.91 -3.69 10.48
C VAL A 46 -14.66 -3.92 9.62
N ASN A 47 -14.66 -4.94 8.75
CA ASN A 47 -13.55 -5.18 7.84
C ASN A 47 -13.36 -4.04 6.83
N SER A 48 -14.44 -3.46 6.30
CA SER A 48 -14.36 -2.31 5.39
C SER A 48 -13.71 -1.08 6.05
N VAL A 49 -14.08 -0.78 7.31
CA VAL A 49 -13.51 0.33 8.08
C VAL A 49 -12.05 0.07 8.47
N LEU A 50 -11.70 -1.16 8.83
CA LEU A 50 -10.31 -1.58 9.12
C LEU A 50 -9.42 -1.56 7.86
N THR A 51 -9.97 -1.85 6.67
CA THR A 51 -9.24 -1.75 5.39
C THR A 51 -8.87 -0.30 5.09
N GLY A 52 -9.68 0.69 5.49
CA GLY A 52 -9.32 2.11 5.35
C GLY A 52 -8.11 2.55 6.19
N TYR A 53 -7.67 1.75 7.16
CA TYR A 53 -6.45 1.96 7.94
C TYR A 53 -5.30 1.03 7.55
N LYS A 54 -5.55 0.05 6.67
CA LYS A 54 -4.45 -0.55 5.93
C LYS A 54 -4.00 0.54 4.98
N SER A 55 -2.71 0.83 4.99
CA SER A 55 -2.06 1.75 4.06
C SER A 55 -2.05 1.17 2.65
N ASP A 56 -3.19 0.70 2.14
CA ASP A 56 -3.40 0.62 0.70
C ASP A 56 -3.41 2.08 0.26
N GLY A 57 -2.23 2.55 -0.17
CA GLY A 57 -2.16 3.77 -0.94
C GLY A 57 -3.20 3.69 -2.04
N ASP A 58 -3.87 4.80 -2.34
CA ASP A 58 -4.85 4.80 -3.41
C ASP A 58 -4.14 4.31 -4.69
N PRO A 59 -4.58 3.20 -5.33
CA PRO A 59 -3.95 2.64 -6.52
C PRO A 59 -3.79 3.68 -7.65
N GLU A 60 -4.59 4.75 -7.64
CA GLU A 60 -4.50 5.85 -8.59
C GLU A 60 -3.33 6.80 -8.33
N THR A 61 -2.85 6.87 -7.09
CA THR A 61 -1.77 7.78 -6.68
C THR A 61 -0.37 7.24 -6.95
N TYR A 62 -0.18 5.92 -7.03
CA TYR A 62 1.15 5.31 -7.21
C TYR A 62 1.93 5.85 -8.41
N GLU A 63 1.26 6.04 -9.54
CA GLU A 63 1.90 6.57 -10.74
C GLU A 63 2.37 8.02 -10.54
N ALA A 64 1.55 8.85 -9.90
CA ALA A 64 1.89 10.24 -9.61
C ALA A 64 3.00 10.34 -8.56
N SER A 65 2.92 9.54 -7.49
CA SER A 65 3.94 9.50 -6.43
C SER A 65 5.29 9.00 -6.93
N TYR A 66 5.30 8.00 -7.82
CA TYR A 66 6.54 7.55 -8.46
C TYR A 66 7.16 8.65 -9.32
N LEU A 67 6.33 9.35 -10.10
CA LEU A 67 6.78 10.47 -10.94
C LEU A 67 7.34 11.63 -10.11
N GLU A 68 6.70 11.95 -8.98
CA GLU A 68 7.17 12.96 -8.03
C GLU A 68 8.54 12.57 -7.45
N LEU A 69 8.70 11.32 -7.01
CA LEU A 69 9.98 10.81 -6.54
C LEU A 69 11.05 10.89 -7.64
N LYS A 70 10.71 10.52 -8.86
CA LYS A 70 11.61 10.59 -10.01
C LYS A 70 12.06 12.03 -10.28
N TYR A 71 11.13 12.97 -10.36
CA TYR A 71 11.47 14.38 -10.57
C TYR A 71 12.27 14.96 -9.41
N PHE A 72 12.00 14.53 -8.18
CA PHE A 72 12.80 14.91 -7.03
C PHE A 72 14.26 14.44 -7.21
N VAL A 73 14.47 13.17 -7.57
CA VAL A 73 15.81 12.63 -7.85
C VAL A 73 16.49 13.40 -8.99
N GLU A 74 15.80 13.65 -10.09
CA GLU A 74 16.34 14.41 -11.25
C GLU A 74 16.65 15.88 -10.93
N GLY A 75 15.93 16.47 -9.98
CA GLY A 75 16.13 17.84 -9.49
C GLY A 75 17.26 18.00 -8.47
N THR A 76 17.81 16.90 -7.94
CA THR A 76 18.94 16.95 -6.99
C THR A 76 20.26 17.32 -7.67
N LEU A 77 21.30 17.66 -6.89
CA LEU A 77 22.63 17.91 -7.45
C LEU A 77 23.21 16.65 -8.08
N ASP A 78 23.92 16.79 -9.21
CA ASP A 78 24.49 15.67 -9.96
C ASP A 78 25.37 14.73 -9.12
N ILE A 79 26.02 15.25 -8.07
CA ILE A 79 26.82 14.46 -7.13
C ILE A 79 25.99 13.42 -6.35
N TYR A 80 24.71 13.70 -6.11
CA TYR A 80 23.80 12.83 -5.36
C TYR A 80 22.88 12.01 -6.26
N LYS A 81 22.69 12.44 -7.52
CA LYS A 81 21.82 11.75 -8.48
C LYS A 81 22.16 10.27 -8.64
N HIS A 82 23.44 9.92 -8.63
CA HIS A 82 23.84 8.52 -8.79
C HIS A 82 23.43 7.68 -7.58
N GLU A 83 23.59 8.19 -6.36
CA GLU A 83 23.19 7.48 -5.13
C GLU A 83 21.66 7.46 -4.98
N LEU A 84 20.98 8.59 -5.15
CA LEU A 84 19.50 8.66 -5.10
C LEU A 84 18.84 7.91 -6.27
N GLY A 85 19.49 7.78 -7.42
CA GLY A 85 18.96 6.98 -8.53
C GLY A 85 18.74 5.51 -8.12
N THR A 86 19.58 5.00 -7.21
CA THR A 86 19.49 3.60 -6.76
C THR A 86 18.22 3.27 -5.98
N ILE A 87 17.52 4.27 -5.42
CA ILE A 87 16.24 4.06 -4.72
C ILE A 87 15.05 3.88 -5.67
N LEU A 88 15.15 4.36 -6.92
CA LEU A 88 14.04 4.34 -7.86
C LEU A 88 13.61 2.93 -8.25
N TYR A 89 14.57 2.02 -8.46
CA TYR A 89 14.27 0.64 -8.86
C TYR A 89 13.59 -0.19 -7.74
N PRO A 90 14.13 -0.24 -6.50
CA PRO A 90 13.48 -0.92 -5.39
C PRO A 90 12.06 -0.42 -5.12
N VAL A 91 11.85 0.90 -5.16
CA VAL A 91 10.53 1.51 -4.97
C VAL A 91 9.58 1.09 -6.10
N PHE A 92 10.03 1.16 -7.35
CA PHE A 92 9.24 0.74 -8.51
C PHE A 92 8.78 -0.73 -8.41
N VAL A 93 9.71 -1.64 -8.06
CA VAL A 93 9.40 -3.07 -7.92
C VAL A 93 8.40 -3.30 -6.78
N HIS A 94 8.59 -2.63 -5.64
CA HIS A 94 7.65 -2.74 -4.52
C HIS A 94 6.26 -2.23 -4.87
N MET A 95 6.15 -1.06 -5.53
CA MET A 95 4.86 -0.53 -5.98
C MET A 95 4.16 -1.49 -6.96
N TYR A 96 4.89 -2.09 -7.90
CA TYR A 96 4.33 -3.07 -8.82
C TYR A 96 3.78 -4.31 -8.08
N LEU A 97 4.57 -4.88 -7.16
CA LEU A 97 4.17 -6.06 -6.39
C LEU A 97 2.98 -5.78 -5.49
N GLU A 98 2.89 -4.59 -4.91
CA GLU A 98 1.76 -4.16 -4.08
C GLU A 98 0.48 -4.05 -4.92
N LEU A 99 0.55 -3.42 -6.10
CA LEU A 99 -0.58 -3.35 -7.03
C LEU A 99 -1.05 -4.74 -7.49
N VAL A 100 -0.13 -5.67 -7.78
CA VAL A 100 -0.46 -7.05 -8.15
C VAL A 100 -1.06 -7.81 -6.97
N TYR A 101 -0.53 -7.63 -5.76
CA TYR A 101 -1.04 -8.26 -4.54
C TYR A 101 -2.47 -7.83 -4.21
N ASN A 102 -2.76 -6.54 -4.39
CA ASN A 102 -4.09 -5.94 -4.17
C ASN A 102 -5.07 -6.20 -5.32
N GLY A 103 -4.61 -6.83 -6.41
CA GLY A 103 -5.45 -7.19 -7.55
C GLY A 103 -5.66 -6.06 -8.57
N HIS A 104 -4.99 -4.93 -8.42
CA HIS A 104 -5.01 -3.79 -9.35
C HIS A 104 -4.16 -4.05 -10.60
N THR A 105 -4.56 -5.08 -11.34
CA THR A 105 -3.82 -5.64 -12.47
C THR A 105 -3.58 -4.63 -13.59
N GLU A 106 -4.61 -3.87 -13.97
CA GLU A 106 -4.51 -2.90 -15.07
C GLU A 106 -3.54 -1.76 -14.76
N LYS A 107 -3.58 -1.25 -13.51
CA LYS A 107 -2.66 -0.21 -13.03
C LYS A 107 -1.22 -0.75 -12.96
N ALA A 108 -1.02 -1.98 -12.48
CA ALA A 108 0.31 -2.62 -12.47
C ALA A 108 0.90 -2.77 -13.89
N ILE A 109 0.09 -3.19 -14.86
CA ILE A 109 0.52 -3.30 -16.27
C ILE A 109 0.84 -1.92 -16.84
N SER A 110 0.04 -0.90 -16.55
CA SER A 110 0.28 0.48 -16.99
C SER A 110 1.62 0.99 -16.44
N LEU A 111 1.86 0.81 -15.14
CA LEU A 111 3.09 1.17 -14.45
C LEU A 111 4.32 0.49 -15.10
N MET A 112 4.23 -0.83 -15.33
CA MET A 112 5.32 -1.61 -15.95
C MET A 112 5.60 -1.18 -17.38
N LYS A 113 4.57 -0.88 -18.18
CA LYS A 113 4.75 -0.40 -19.56
C LYS A 113 5.36 1.01 -19.61
N LYS A 114 4.99 1.88 -18.67
CA LYS A 114 5.42 3.28 -18.66
C LYS A 114 6.86 3.43 -18.16
N PHE A 115 7.16 2.85 -17.00
CA PHE A 115 8.46 3.06 -16.33
C PHE A 115 9.42 1.88 -16.44
N GLY A 116 8.95 0.69 -16.86
CA GLY A 116 9.81 -0.49 -17.03
C GLY A 116 10.94 -0.28 -18.04
N PRO A 117 10.67 0.25 -19.26
CA PRO A 117 11.72 0.51 -20.26
C PRO A 117 12.73 1.59 -19.85
N GLU A 118 12.37 2.46 -18.90
CA GLU A 118 13.22 3.55 -18.42
C GLU A 118 14.27 3.09 -17.40
N GLN A 119 14.08 1.91 -16.79
CA GLN A 119 15.03 1.35 -15.83
C GLN A 119 16.34 0.92 -16.51
N ASP A 120 17.43 0.87 -15.73
CA ASP A 120 18.73 0.46 -16.23
C ASP A 120 18.70 -0.90 -16.95
N SER A 121 19.51 -1.02 -17.99
CA SER A 121 19.60 -2.23 -18.83
C SER A 121 19.88 -3.51 -18.02
N TYR A 122 20.61 -3.36 -16.90
CA TYR A 122 20.91 -4.45 -15.97
C TYR A 122 19.65 -5.10 -15.37
N TYR A 123 18.59 -4.33 -15.11
CA TYR A 123 17.36 -4.82 -14.50
C TYR A 123 16.34 -5.34 -15.50
N GLN A 124 16.54 -5.11 -16.81
CA GLN A 124 15.52 -5.40 -17.84
C GLN A 124 15.16 -6.88 -17.95
N ASP A 125 16.10 -7.80 -17.72
CA ASP A 125 15.81 -9.24 -17.72
C ASP A 125 14.91 -9.66 -16.55
N ASP A 126 15.14 -9.09 -15.37
CA ASP A 126 14.33 -9.37 -14.19
C ASP A 126 12.95 -8.69 -14.27
N LEU A 127 12.90 -7.47 -14.82
CA LEU A 127 11.63 -6.81 -15.14
C LEU A 127 10.80 -7.58 -16.14
N ARG A 128 11.41 -8.21 -17.15
CA ARG A 128 10.70 -9.11 -18.08
C ARG A 128 10.08 -10.31 -17.38
N LYS A 129 10.78 -10.92 -16.43
CA LYS A 129 10.23 -12.02 -15.61
C LYS A 129 9.12 -11.53 -14.69
N LEU A 130 9.31 -10.37 -14.07
CA LEU A 130 8.35 -9.75 -13.17
C LEU A 130 7.06 -9.36 -13.91
N ALA A 131 7.15 -8.88 -15.15
CA ALA A 131 6.00 -8.51 -15.97
C ALA A 131 5.08 -9.70 -16.33
N LEU A 132 5.54 -10.94 -16.19
CA LEU A 132 4.71 -12.15 -16.33
C LEU A 132 3.82 -12.40 -15.09
N VAL A 133 4.15 -11.76 -13.96
CA VAL A 133 3.46 -11.89 -12.67
C VAL A 133 2.34 -10.86 -12.57
N ILE A 134 1.23 -11.16 -13.24
CA ILE A 134 0.13 -10.21 -13.41
C ILE A 134 -0.96 -10.40 -12.34
N LYS A 135 -1.10 -11.61 -11.80
CA LYS A 135 -2.14 -11.97 -10.84
C LYS A 135 -1.53 -12.42 -9.52
N ARG A 136 -2.28 -12.28 -8.43
CA ARG A 136 -1.89 -12.79 -7.11
C ARG A 136 -1.57 -14.28 -7.12
N ASP A 137 -2.30 -15.09 -7.89
CA ASP A 137 -2.00 -16.52 -8.06
C ASP A 137 -0.64 -16.79 -8.71
N HIS A 138 -0.14 -15.88 -9.56
CA HIS A 138 1.18 -15.99 -10.17
C HIS A 138 2.31 -15.59 -9.19
N MET A 139 1.98 -14.89 -8.10
CA MET A 139 2.95 -14.55 -7.05
C MET A 139 3.26 -15.76 -6.18
N ASN A 140 2.26 -16.59 -5.89
CA ASN A 140 2.45 -17.82 -5.12
C ASN A 140 3.28 -18.83 -5.93
N GLY A 141 4.56 -18.97 -5.60
CA GLY A 141 5.48 -19.89 -6.25
C GLY A 141 6.44 -19.25 -7.25
N ASN A 142 6.41 -17.91 -7.43
CA ASN A 142 7.48 -17.22 -8.14
C ASN A 142 8.59 -16.84 -7.16
N GLU A 143 9.76 -17.47 -7.33
CA GLU A 143 10.95 -17.20 -6.51
C GLU A 143 11.32 -15.71 -6.47
N LEU A 144 11.09 -14.95 -7.55
CA LEU A 144 11.35 -13.50 -7.56
C LEU A 144 10.38 -12.74 -6.66
N ALA A 145 9.09 -13.05 -6.69
CA ALA A 145 8.10 -12.38 -5.85
C ALA A 145 8.35 -12.68 -4.37
N ASP A 146 8.70 -13.93 -4.04
CA ASP A 146 9.06 -14.33 -2.68
C ASP A 146 10.39 -13.69 -2.24
N THR A 147 11.38 -13.61 -3.14
CA THR A 147 12.64 -12.91 -2.89
C THR A 147 12.39 -11.43 -2.62
N PHE A 148 11.60 -10.72 -3.42
CA PHE A 148 11.32 -9.29 -3.20
C PHE A 148 10.46 -9.02 -1.95
N LYS A 149 9.67 -10.01 -1.51
CA LYS A 149 8.89 -9.90 -0.28
C LYS A 149 9.71 -10.19 0.98
N SER A 150 10.67 -11.12 0.88
CA SER A 150 11.50 -11.57 2.00
C SER A 150 12.83 -10.83 2.13
N ASN A 151 13.44 -10.40 1.02
CA ASN A 151 14.69 -9.66 1.02
C ASN A 151 14.44 -8.16 1.04
N GLN A 152 15.14 -7.48 1.95
CA GLN A 152 15.26 -6.04 1.93
C GLN A 152 16.25 -5.63 0.83
N PHE A 153 15.88 -4.64 0.03
CA PHE A 153 16.84 -3.99 -0.85
C PHE A 153 17.87 -3.23 -0.01
N ILE A 154 19.12 -3.69 -0.04
CA ILE A 154 20.22 -3.02 0.67
C ILE A 154 20.76 -1.93 -0.24
N ILE A 155 20.49 -0.68 0.13
CA ILE A 155 21.00 0.50 -0.57
C ILE A 155 22.05 1.16 0.33
N ARG A 156 23.23 1.45 -0.25
CA ARG A 156 24.27 2.21 0.44
C ARG A 156 24.19 3.66 0.00
N ILE A 157 23.88 4.53 0.95
CA ILE A 157 23.74 5.97 0.74
C ILE A 157 24.74 6.67 1.66
N SER A 158 25.40 7.70 1.16
CA SER A 158 26.31 8.56 1.92
C SER A 158 25.54 9.36 2.97
N ARG A 159 26.18 9.71 4.10
CA ARG A 159 25.50 10.41 5.21
C ARG A 159 24.97 11.80 4.83
N ASP A 160 25.59 12.44 3.84
CA ASP A 160 25.31 13.82 3.42
C ASP A 160 24.30 13.92 2.26
N THR A 161 23.70 12.78 1.87
CA THR A 161 22.68 12.66 0.82
C THR A 161 21.27 12.84 1.38
#